data_AF-A0A1Z8N8Z2-F1
#
_entry.id   AF-A0A1Z8N8Z2-F1
#
_cell.length_a   1.000
_cell.length_b   1.000
_cell.length_c   1.000
_cell.angle_alpha   90.00
_cell.angle_beta   90.00
_cell.angle_gamma   90.00
#
_symmetry.space_group_name_H-M   'P 1'
#
loop_
_entity.id
_entity.type
_entity.pdbx_description
1 polymer ?
#
loop_
_entity_poly.entity_id
_entity_poly.type
_entity_poly.pdbx_seq_one_letter_code
_entity_poly.pdbx_strand_id
1 'polypeptide(L)' 'MLLRLRLLTGTVIGSVLLLVMLCLGSQNLEQREELNLGVGRSAPLPTGFVVGIALICGVLSGGSAAALLLPEQR' A
#
# COMPACT_ATOMS: atom_id res chain seq x y z
N MET A 1 17.95 -4.74 -17.84
CA MET A 1 17.34 -5.36 -16.64
C MET A 1 17.62 -4.66 -15.31
N LEU A 2 18.83 -4.13 -15.06
CA LEU A 2 19.18 -3.47 -13.80
C LEU A 2 18.20 -2.35 -13.39
N LEU A 3 17.76 -1.53 -14.34
CA LEU A 3 16.80 -0.44 -14.08
C LEU A 3 15.42 -0.96 -13.65
N ARG A 4 14.89 -2.00 -14.32
CA ARG A 4 13.63 -2.66 -13.92
C ARG A 4 13.72 -3.21 -12.50
N LEU A 5 14.84 -3.86 -12.17
CA LEU A 5 15.08 -4.39 -10.82
C LEU A 5 15.14 -3.27 -9.78
N ARG A 6 15.88 -2.18 -10.05
CA ARG A 6 15.95 -1.01 -9.16
C ARG A 6 14.59 -0.36 -8.93
N LEU A 7 13.77 -0.26 -9.98
CA LEU A 7 12.41 0.26 -9.86
C LEU A 7 11.56 -0.66 -8.98
N LEU A 8 11.57 -1.97 -9.25
CA LEU A 8 10.79 -2.93 -8.47
C LEU A 8 11.22 -2.94 -7.00
N THR A 9 12.52 -2.98 -6.71
CA THR A 9 13.01 -2.94 -5.32
C THR A 9 12.67 -1.62 -4.65
N GLY A 10 12.80 -0.49 -5.35
CA GLY A 10 12.37 0.82 -4.86
C GLY A 10 10.88 0.87 -4.53
N THR A 11 10.02 0.35 -5.41
CA THR A 11 8.58 0.25 -5.17
C THR A 11 8.26 -0.60 -3.93
N VAL A 12 8.89 -1.77 -3.81
CA VAL A 12 8.66 -2.66 -2.66
C VAL A 12 9.12 -2.00 -1.35
N ILE A 13 10.34 -1.46 -1.32
CA ILE A 13 10.88 -0.80 -0.12
C ILE A 13 10.01 0.41 0.26
N GLY A 14 9.66 1.25 -0.71
CA GLY A 14 8.80 2.41 -0.48
C GLY A 14 7.42 2.02 0.05
N SER A 15 6.80 0.98 -0.52
CA SER A 15 5.49 0.48 -0.07
C SER A 15 5.55 -0.08 1.35
N VAL A 16 6.64 -0.79 1.70
CA VAL A 16 6.86 -1.27 3.07
C VAL A 16 7.03 -0.12 4.05
N LEU A 17 7.81 0.92 3.70
CA LEU A 17 7.98 2.11 4.53
C LEU A 17 6.66 2.85 4.75
N LEU A 18 5.85 3.00 3.69
CA LEU A 18 4.50 3.58 3.79
C LEU A 18 3.60 2.73 4.69
N LEU A 19 3.69 1.40 4.61
CA LEU A 19 2.94 0.51 5.49
C LEU A 19 3.34 0.66 6.95
N VAL A 20 4.65 0.75 7.24
CA VAL A 20 5.15 1.02 8.59
C VAL A 20 4.63 2.37 9.11
N MET A 21 4.72 3.42 8.30
CA MET A 21 4.19 4.75 8.62
C MET A 21 2.69 4.70 8.90
N LEU A 22 1.91 3.98 8.08
CA LEU A 22 0.47 3.83 8.26
C LEU A 22 0.15 3.07 9.56
N CYS A 23 0.86 1.99 9.85
CA CYS A 23 0.71 1.24 11.10
C CYS A 23 1.03 2.12 12.31
N LEU A 24 2.10 2.92 12.26
CA LEU A 24 2.44 3.87 13.33
C LEU A 24 1.39 4.97 13.48
N GLY A 25 0.98 5.61 12.39
CA GLY A 25 -0.03 6.66 12.41
C GLY A 25 -1.41 6.18 12.87
N SER A 26 -1.81 4.97 12.46
CA SER A 26 -3.10 4.39 12.82
C SER A 26 -3.22 4.07 14.32
N GLN A 27 -2.10 3.82 15.00
CA GLN A 27 -2.10 3.63 16.46
C GLN A 27 -2.45 4.91 17.21
N ASN A 28 -2.24 6.08 16.61
CA ASN A 28 -2.59 7.38 17.18
C ASN A 28 -4.05 7.79 16.92
N LEU A 29 -4.83 6.98 16.19
CA LEU A 29 -6.23 7.27 15.90
C LEU A 29 -7.12 6.65 16.99
N GLU A 30 -7.91 7.51 17.64
CA GLU A 30 -8.84 7.08 18.70
C GLU A 30 -10.11 6.44 18.11
N GLN A 31 -10.60 6.96 16.97
CA GLN A 31 -11.82 6.49 16.34
C GLN A 31 -11.58 5.17 15.58
N ARG A 32 -12.30 4.13 15.98
CA ARG A 32 -12.24 2.79 15.39
C ARG A 32 -13.64 2.35 15.01
N GLU A 33 -13.98 2.55 13.75
CA GLU A 33 -15.28 2.16 13.21
C GLU A 33 -15.25 0.71 12.72
N GLU A 34 -16.37 0.02 12.87
CA GLU A 34 -16.60 -1.28 12.25
C GLU A 34 -17.25 -1.08 10.88
N LEU A 35 -16.67 -1.64 9.82
CA LEU A 35 -17.27 -1.61 8.50
C LEU A 35 -18.26 -2.75 8.33
N ASN A 36 -19.46 -2.46 7.85
CA ASN A 36 -20.40 -3.47 7.39
C ASN A 36 -20.07 -3.87 5.95
N LEU A 37 -19.65 -5.12 5.75
CA LEU A 37 -19.25 -5.68 4.45
C LEU A 37 -20.40 -6.42 3.76
N GLY A 38 -21.64 -6.29 4.25
CA GLY A 38 -22.84 -6.96 3.72
C GLY A 38 -22.97 -8.42 4.16
N VAL A 39 -21.86 -9.15 4.31
CA VAL A 39 -21.81 -10.53 4.84
C VAL A 39 -21.37 -10.61 6.31
N GLY A 40 -21.05 -9.47 6.93
CA GLY A 40 -20.58 -9.38 8.30
C GLY A 40 -19.98 -8.02 8.61
N ARG A 41 -19.45 -7.85 9.81
CA ARG A 41 -18.70 -6.66 10.22
C ARG A 41 -17.20 -6.92 10.23
N SER A 42 -16.41 -5.92 9.87
CA SER A 42 -14.96 -5.96 10.03
C SER A 42 -14.56 -5.87 11.50
N ALA A 43 -13.31 -6.20 11.82
CA ALA A 43 -12.70 -5.74 13.06
C ALA A 43 -12.75 -4.20 13.15
N PRO A 44 -12.78 -3.62 14.36
CA PRO A 44 -12.78 -2.18 14.55
C PRO A 44 -11.43 -1.60 14.10
N LEU A 45 -11.45 -0.93 12.96
CA LEU A 45 -10.26 -0.43 12.27
C LEU A 45 -10.41 1.09 12.06
N PRO A 46 -9.34 1.89 12.23
CA PRO A 46 -9.42 3.31 11.90
C PRO A 46 -9.72 3.50 10.41
N THR A 47 -10.67 4.36 10.05
CA THR A 47 -11.02 4.63 8.64
C THR A 47 -9.80 5.06 7.83
N GLY A 48 -8.92 5.89 8.42
CA GLY A 48 -7.66 6.30 7.80
C GLY A 48 -6.69 5.14 7.52
N PHE A 49 -6.70 4.08 8.34
CA PHE A 49 -5.92 2.88 8.09
C PHE A 49 -6.42 2.16 6.84
N VAL A 50 -7.74 1.97 6.70
CA VAL A 50 -8.34 1.29 5.53
C VAL A 50 -8.04 2.04 4.23
N VAL A 51 -8.20 3.37 4.24
CA VAL A 51 -7.87 4.22 3.08
C VAL A 51 -6.37 4.14 2.76
N GLY A 52 -5.52 4.17 3.78
CA GLY A 52 -4.06 4.03 3.61
C GLY A 52 -3.66 2.70 2.98
N ILE A 53 -4.30 1.59 3.35
CA ILE A 53 -4.04 0.28 2.74
C ILE A 53 -4.38 0.31 1.25
N ALA A 54 -5.54 0.87 0.88
CA ALA A 54 -5.93 0.99 -0.53
C ALA A 54 -4.91 1.82 -1.34
N LEU A 55 -4.41 2.92 -0.76
CA LEU A 55 -3.37 3.74 -1.37
C LEU A 55 -2.06 2.94 -1.58
N ILE A 56 -1.60 2.22 -0.56
CA ILE A 56 -0.37 1.41 -0.63
C ILE A 56 -0.52 0.31 -1.69
N CYS A 57 -1.67 -0.35 -1.79
CA CYS A 57 -1.95 -1.31 -2.84
C CYS A 57 -1.85 -0.67 -4.24
N GLY A 58 -2.35 0.56 -4.41
CA GLY A 58 -2.21 1.32 -5.65
C GLY A 58 -0.75 1.66 -5.99
N VAL A 59 0.04 2.11 -5.01
CA VAL A 59 1.47 2.41 -5.18
C VAL A 59 2.26 1.15 -5.56
N LEU A 60 2.03 0.05 -4.84
CA LEU A 60 2.71 -1.21 -5.07
C LEU A 60 2.38 -1.76 -6.47
N SER A 61 1.09 -1.86 -6.80
CA SER A 61 0.64 -2.36 -8.11
C SER A 61 1.11 -1.47 -9.27
N GLY A 62 0.97 -0.15 -9.15
CA GLY A 62 1.41 0.81 -10.16
C GLY A 62 2.92 0.81 -10.37
N GLY A 63 3.70 0.77 -9.30
CA GLY A 63 5.16 0.69 -9.39
C GLY A 63 5.65 -0.65 -9.96
N SER A 64 5.01 -1.76 -9.59
CA SER A 64 5.27 -3.07 -10.19
C SER A 64 4.94 -3.08 -11.69
N ALA A 65 3.79 -2.54 -12.09
CA ALA A 65 3.41 -2.42 -13.50
C ALA A 65 4.41 -1.54 -14.27
N ALA A 66 4.83 -0.41 -13.70
CA ALA A 66 5.84 0.46 -14.33
C ALA A 66 7.18 -0.25 -14.51
N ALA A 67 7.64 -1.03 -13.52
CA ALA A 67 8.88 -1.81 -13.62
C ALA A 67 8.79 -2.90 -14.69
N LEU A 68 7.63 -3.55 -14.85
CA LEU A 68 7.39 -4.59 -15.85
C LEU A 68 7.28 -4.03 -17.27
N LEU A 69 6.55 -2.93 -17.45
CA LEU A 69 6.28 -2.31 -18.75
C LEU A 69 7.41 -1.42 -19.26
N LEU A 70 8.46 -1.21 -18.46
CA LEU A 70 9.58 -0.37 -18.85
C LEU A 70 10.23 -0.90 -20.15
N PRO A 71 10.32 -0.09 -21.22
CA PRO A 71 10.90 -0.51 -22.50
C PRO A 71 12.34 -0.99 -22.33
N GLU A 72 12.72 -1.99 -23.11
CA GLU A 72 14.11 -2.43 -23.19
C GLU A 72 14.87 -1.42 -24.04
N GLN A 73 15.75 -0.63 -23.43
CA GLN A 73 16.68 0.20 -24.17
C GLN A 73 17.75 -0.73 -24.75
N ARG A 74 17.67 -0.94 -26.07
CA ARG A 74 18.60 -1.75 -26.85
C ARG A 74 19.86 -0.97 -27.18
#